data_AF-A0A845DZ60-F1
#
_entry.id   AF-A0A845DZ60-F1
#
_cell.length_a   1.000
_cell.length_b   1.000
_cell.length_c   1.000
_cell.angle_alpha   90.00
_cell.angle_beta   90.00
_cell.angle_gamma   90.00
#
_symmetry.space_group_name_H-M   'P 1'
#
loop_
_entity.id
_entity.type
_entity.pdbx_description
1 polymer ?
#
loop_
_entity_poly.entity_id
_entity_poly.type
_entity_poly.pdbx_seq_one_letter_code
_entity_poly.pdbx_strand_id
1 'polypeptide(L)' 'AWLVPTGGISGEDARTWLREPNVAAVGGTWLVPEERIWARDWPGLEQLAADTLRDLD' A
#
# COMPACT_ATOMS: atom_id res chain seq x y z
N ALA A 1 5.86 19.63 -8.78
CA ALA A 1 4.91 19.34 -7.69
C ALA A 1 5.08 17.89 -7.29
N TRP A 2 5.02 17.58 -6.00
CA TRP A 2 5.06 16.20 -5.51
C TRP A 2 3.71 15.52 -5.77
N LEU A 3 3.73 14.26 -6.16
CA LEU A 3 2.55 13.46 -6.45
C LEU A 3 2.32 12.39 -5.37
N VAL A 4 1.03 12.09 -5.15
CA VAL A 4 0.58 10.92 -4.38
C VAL A 4 -0.43 10.15 -5.22
N PRO A 5 0.03 9.27 -6.14
CA PRO A 5 -0.85 8.45 -6.95
C PRO A 5 -1.78 7.60 -6.07
N THR A 6 -3.07 7.58 -6.42
CA THR A 6 -4.12 6.86 -5.70
C THR A 6 -5.16 6.31 -6.67
N GLY A 7 -5.76 5.16 -6.32
CA GLY A 7 -6.79 4.49 -7.11
C GLY A 7 -6.22 3.54 -8.17
N GLY A 8 -6.59 2.26 -8.07
CA GLY A 8 -6.12 1.21 -8.99
C GLY A 8 -4.69 0.72 -8.75
N ILE A 9 -4.02 1.19 -7.70
CA ILE A 9 -2.67 0.74 -7.33
C ILE A 9 -2.78 -0.57 -6.52
N SER A 10 -1.92 -1.53 -6.86
CA SER A 10 -1.72 -2.79 -6.15
C SER A 10 -0.41 -2.74 -5.34
N GLY A 11 -0.20 -3.70 -4.43
CA GLY A 11 1.09 -3.86 -3.75
C GLY A 11 2.23 -4.16 -4.73
N GLU A 12 1.95 -4.86 -5.84
CA GLU A 12 2.92 -5.19 -6.89
C GLU A 12 3.37 -3.94 -7.66
N ASP A 13 2.42 -3.05 -8.00
CA ASP A 13 2.71 -1.85 -8.79
C ASP A 13 3.18 -0.65 -7.96
N ALA A 14 2.96 -0.69 -6.63
CA ALA A 14 3.34 0.38 -5.70
C ALA A 14 4.83 0.76 -5.83
N ARG A 15 5.71 -0.24 -5.98
CA ARG A 15 7.15 -0.02 -6.17
C ARG A 15 7.46 0.74 -7.45
N THR A 16 6.75 0.45 -8.54
CA THR A 16 6.96 1.12 -9.82
C THR A 16 6.68 2.61 -9.70
N TRP A 17 5.57 2.98 -9.05
CA TRP A 17 5.24 4.38 -8.79
C TRP A 17 6.23 5.07 -7.87
N LEU A 18 6.66 4.42 -6.80
CA LEU A 18 7.60 5.00 -5.82
C LEU A 18 9.01 5.24 -6.38
N ARG A 19 9.35 4.64 -7.53
CA ARG A 19 10.62 4.91 -8.22
C ARG A 19 10.62 6.23 -9.01
N GLU A 20 9.44 6.79 -9.30
CA GLU A 20 9.35 8.03 -10.04
C GLU A 20 9.85 9.21 -9.19
N PRO A 21 10.73 10.07 -9.72
CA PRO A 21 11.46 11.08 -8.93
C PRO A 21 10.56 12.19 -8.35
N ASN A 22 9.31 12.28 -8.78
CA ASN A 22 8.33 13.25 -8.30
C ASN A 22 7.18 12.61 -7.49
N VAL A 23 7.25 11.30 -7.20
CA VAL A 23 6.25 10.59 -6.38
C VAL A 23 6.75 10.53 -4.94
N ALA A 24 6.00 11.13 -4.03
CA ALA A 24 6.35 11.18 -2.61
C ALA A 24 5.78 10.00 -1.82
N ALA A 25 4.64 9.45 -2.27
CA ALA A 25 3.94 8.34 -1.64
C ALA A 25 2.94 7.73 -2.64
N VAL A 26 2.42 6.54 -2.33
CA VAL A 26 1.29 5.93 -3.03
C VAL A 26 0.21 5.56 -2.02
N GLY A 27 -1.05 5.51 -2.46
CA GLY A 27 -2.14 5.08 -1.60
C GLY A 27 -3.13 4.18 -2.34
N GLY A 28 -3.71 3.23 -1.61
CA GLY A 28 -4.80 2.41 -2.11
C GLY A 28 -5.29 1.39 -1.09
N THR A 29 -6.41 0.78 -1.43
CA THR A 29 -7.20 -0.05 -0.52
C THR A 29 -6.56 -1.40 -0.23
N TRP A 30 -5.53 -1.82 -0.99
CA TRP A 30 -4.92 -3.15 -0.85
C TRP A 30 -4.30 -3.39 0.53
N LEU A 31 -3.86 -2.33 1.23
CA LEU A 31 -3.31 -2.39 2.59
C LEU A 31 -4.37 -2.53 3.68
N VAL A 32 -5.64 -2.26 3.36
CA VAL A 32 -6.76 -2.23 4.31
C VAL A 32 -8.00 -2.94 3.72
N PRO A 33 -7.91 -4.24 3.38
CA PRO A 33 -9.03 -4.98 2.81
C PRO A 33 -10.24 -4.99 3.75
N GLU A 34 -11.43 -4.81 3.17
CA GLU A 34 -12.68 -4.60 3.90
C GLU A 34 -12.99 -5.79 4.82
N GLU A 35 -12.71 -7.00 4.36
CA GLU A 35 -12.96 -8.25 5.08
C GLU A 35 -12.18 -8.31 6.40
N ARG A 36 -10.92 -7.83 6.39
CA ARG A 36 -10.08 -7.79 7.60
C ARG A 36 -10.54 -6.73 8.58
N ILE A 37 -11.02 -5.59 8.08
CA ILE A 37 -11.61 -4.54 8.91
C ILE A 37 -12.88 -5.07 9.59
N TRP A 38 -13.79 -5.69 8.84
CA TRP A 38 -15.03 -6.25 9.38
C TRP A 38 -14.78 -7.38 10.38
N ALA A 39 -13.78 -8.22 10.13
CA ALA A 39 -13.34 -9.26 11.05
C ALA A 39 -12.56 -8.71 12.27
N ARG A 40 -12.22 -7.41 12.29
CA ARG A 40 -11.33 -6.79 13.29
C ARG A 40 -9.97 -7.49 13.40
N ASP A 41 -9.45 -7.95 12.27
CA ASP A 41 -8.15 -8.62 12.13
C ASP A 41 -7.01 -7.60 12.14
N TRP A 42 -6.82 -6.93 13.27
CA TRP A 42 -5.73 -5.96 13.45
C TRP A 42 -4.34 -6.59 13.32
N PRO A 43 -4.07 -7.78 13.89
CA PRO A 43 -2.77 -8.43 13.70
C PRO A 43 -2.50 -8.75 12.23
N GLY A 44 -3.51 -9.20 11.48
CA GLY A 44 -3.34 -9.47 10.06
C GLY A 44 -3.16 -8.23 9.21
N LEU A 45 -3.78 -7.10 9.57
CA LEU A 45 -3.53 -5.81 8.93
C LEU A 45 -2.11 -5.28 9.22
N GLU A 46 -1.63 -5.42 10.46
CA GLU A 46 -0.24 -5.09 10.82
C GLU A 46 0.76 -5.94 10.03
N GLN A 47 0.52 -7.26 9.96
CA GLN A 47 1.37 -8.17 9.19
C GLN A 47 1.36 -7.80 7.70
N LEU A 48 0.20 -7.53 7.13
CA LEU A 48 0.07 -7.09 5.72
C LEU A 48 0.85 -5.81 5.44
N ALA A 49 0.81 -4.83 6.36
CA ALA A 49 1.58 -3.61 6.24
C ALA A 49 3.09 -3.87 6.30
N ALA A 50 3.53 -4.73 7.22
CA ALA A 50 4.93 -5.10 7.35
C ALA A 50 5.44 -5.89 6.12
N ASP A 51 4.63 -6.79 5.58
CA ASP A 51 4.93 -7.55 4.37
C ASP A 51 5.05 -6.63 3.17
N THR A 52 4.08 -5.72 2.99
CA THR A 52 4.11 -4.72 1.91
C THR A 52 5.37 -3.87 1.96
N LEU A 53 5.79 -3.41 3.15
CA LEU A 53 7.02 -2.63 3.29
C LEU A 53 8.26 -3.45 2.89
N ARG A 54 8.35 -4.72 3.29
CA ARG A 54 9.46 -5.60 2.89
C ARG A 54 9.47 -5.85 1.37
N ASP A 55 8.30 -5.95 0.75
CA ASP A 55 8.18 -6.14 -0.69
C ASP A 55 8.48 -4.87 -1.50
N LEU A 56 8.65 -3.71 -0.84
CA LEU A 56 9.05 -2.44 -1.46
C LEU A 56 10.59 -2.21 -1.46
N ASP A 57 11.37 -2.97 -0.67
CA ASP A 57 12.85 -2.93 -0.62
C ASP A 57 13.51 -3.52 -1.87
#